data_AF-A0A8S3JS19-F1
#
_entry.id   AF-A0A8S3JS19-F1
#
_cell.length_a   1.000
_cell.length_b   1.000
_cell.length_c   1.000
_cell.angle_alpha   90.00
_cell.angle_beta   90.00
_cell.angle_gamma   90.00
#
_symmetry.space_group_name_H-M   'P 1'
#
loop_
_entity.id
_entity.type
_entity.pdbx_description
1 polymer ?
#
loop_
_entity_poly.entity_id
_entity_poly.type
_entity_poly.pdbx_seq_one_letter_code
_entity_poly.pdbx_strand_id
1 'polypeptide(L)'
;MYFTHKDLLPDQTPELFQKWIFRFLYDIIATSSKYPLVSGIYRLATFVMNICLELDYFKSTRSEGATTEDGIEKMDIDINETEQVVAVCVLVRRFAHEVLSRQKQYRDDLLVSCLQFI
;
A
#
# COMPACT_ATOMS: atom_id res chain seq x y z
N MET A 1 0.20 28.06 4.77
CA MET A 1 1.54 27.44 4.80
C MET A 1 1.35 26.01 4.32
N TYR A 2 1.57 25.77 3.03
CA TYR A 2 1.37 24.46 2.41
C TYR A 2 2.60 23.61 2.73
N PHE A 3 2.44 22.61 3.60
CA PHE A 3 3.45 21.56 3.74
C PHE A 3 3.46 20.75 2.45
N THR A 4 4.43 21.01 1.58
CA THR A 4 4.73 20.17 0.43
C THR A 4 5.21 18.81 0.96
N HIS A 5 4.45 17.76 0.66
CA HIS A 5 4.71 16.36 1.00
C HIS A 5 6.07 15.78 0.52
N LYS A 6 6.92 16.59 -0.12
CA LYS A 6 8.23 16.19 -0.67
C LYS A 6 9.35 16.04 0.37
N ASP A 7 9.15 16.47 1.61
CA ASP A 7 10.24 16.53 2.58
C ASP A 7 10.29 15.35 3.57
N LEU A 8 9.34 14.40 3.51
CA LEU A 8 9.27 13.32 4.50
C LEU A 8 10.09 12.07 4.10
N LEU A 9 10.18 11.79 2.80
CA LEU A 9 11.15 10.81 2.29
C LEU A 9 12.21 11.62 1.54
N PRO A 10 13.48 11.61 1.98
CA PRO A 10 14.54 12.15 1.14
C PRO A 10 14.50 11.41 -0.22
N ASP A 11 14.91 12.08 -1.30
CA ASP A 11 15.13 11.54 -2.66
C ASP A 11 16.00 10.25 -2.71
N GLN A 12 16.41 9.74 -1.57
CA GLN A 12 17.18 8.53 -1.39
C GLN A 12 16.27 7.30 -1.35
N THR A 13 16.18 6.67 -2.53
CA THR A 13 15.87 5.26 -2.75
C THR A 13 14.50 4.81 -2.20
N PRO A 14 13.43 4.95 -3.00
CA PRO A 14 12.16 4.31 -2.69
C PRO A 14 12.30 2.77 -2.54
N GLU A 15 13.36 2.18 -3.12
CA GLU A 15 13.77 0.77 -2.91
C GLU A 15 14.02 0.41 -1.44
N LEU A 16 14.52 1.33 -0.62
CA LEU A 16 14.67 1.07 0.82
C LEU A 16 13.31 0.99 1.52
N PHE A 17 12.34 1.79 1.06
CA PHE A 17 11.00 1.79 1.62
C PHE A 17 10.26 0.47 1.36
N GLN A 18 10.62 -0.25 0.28
CA GLN A 18 10.02 -1.53 -0.09
C GLN A 18 9.95 -2.53 1.08
N LYS A 19 11.04 -2.65 1.86
CA LYS A 19 11.12 -3.56 3.01
C LYS A 19 10.22 -3.14 4.18
N TRP A 20 9.86 -1.86 4.24
CA TRP A 20 9.04 -1.28 5.31
C TRP A 20 7.55 -1.24 4.95
N ILE A 21 7.16 -1.40 3.68
CA ILE A 21 5.77 -1.31 3.21
C ILE A 21 4.84 -2.16 4.07
N PHE A 22 5.18 -3.44 4.27
CA PHE A 22 4.33 -4.35 5.04
C PHE A 22 4.12 -3.87 6.49
N ARG A 23 5.22 -3.55 7.19
CA ARG A 23 5.18 -3.09 8.58
C ARG A 23 4.41 -1.78 8.70
N PHE A 24 4.67 -0.85 7.79
CA PHE A 24 4.07 0.47 7.79
C PHE A 24 2.56 0.41 7.53
N LEU A 25 2.12 -0.39 6.55
CA LEU A 25 0.68 -0.61 6.30
C LEU A 25 0.00 -1.30 7.48
N TYR A 26 0.64 -2.27 8.11
CA TYR A 26 0.09 -2.91 9.32
C TYR A 26 -0.16 -1.89 10.43
N ASP A 27 0.81 -1.01 10.69
CA ASP A 27 0.70 0.03 11.73
C ASP A 27 -0.35 1.10 11.34
N ILE A 28 -0.48 1.47 10.06
CA ILE A 28 -1.57 2.33 9.56
C ILE A 28 -2.93 1.70 9.83
N ILE A 29 -3.13 0.42 9.50
CA ILE A 29 -4.39 -0.27 9.73
C ILE A 29 -4.71 -0.29 11.22
N ALA A 30 -3.76 -0.72 12.05
CA ALA A 30 -3.95 -0.77 13.50
C ALA A 30 -4.31 0.61 14.08
N THR A 31 -3.72 1.68 13.54
CA THR A 31 -4.02 3.06 13.94
C THR A 31 -5.41 3.48 13.45
N SER A 32 -5.80 3.13 12.22
CA SER A 32 -7.12 3.41 11.66
C SER A 32 -8.24 2.68 12.42
N SER A 33 -7.98 1.47 12.95
CA SER A 33 -8.94 0.73 13.77
C SER A 33 -9.17 1.43 15.12
N LYS A 34 -8.14 2.08 15.68
CA LYS A 34 -8.22 2.85 16.94
C LYS A 34 -8.82 4.24 16.74
N TYR A 35 -8.49 4.91 15.62
CA TYR A 35 -8.84 6.30 15.34
C TYR A 35 -9.48 6.44 13.95
N PRO A 36 -10.67 5.87 13.71
CA PRO A 36 -11.30 5.82 12.38
C PRO A 36 -11.74 7.18 11.82
N LEU A 37 -11.80 8.21 12.65
CA LEU A 37 -12.27 9.55 12.27
C LEU A 37 -11.13 10.51 11.87
N VAL A 38 -9.90 10.03 11.82
CA VAL A 38 -8.72 10.87 11.51
C VAL A 38 -8.40 10.77 10.02
N SER A 39 -8.73 11.82 9.26
CA SER A 39 -8.51 11.85 7.79
C SER A 39 -7.05 11.67 7.39
N GLY A 40 -6.11 12.14 8.23
CA GLY A 40 -4.68 12.00 8.01
C GLY A 40 -4.18 10.55 7.89
N ILE A 41 -4.82 9.59 8.55
CA ILE A 41 -4.42 8.16 8.46
C ILE A 41 -4.70 7.62 7.05
N TYR A 42 -5.85 7.99 6.48
CA TYR A 42 -6.24 7.57 5.13
C TYR A 42 -5.39 8.26 4.06
N ARG A 43 -5.05 9.54 4.25
CA ARG A 43 -4.10 10.26 3.38
C ARG A 43 -2.71 9.61 3.41
N LEU A 44 -2.27 9.17 4.58
CA LEU A 44 -1.02 8.43 4.72
C LEU A 44 -1.09 7.07 4.01
N ALA A 45 -2.22 6.37 4.12
CA ALA A 45 -2.45 5.14 3.37
C ALA A 45 -2.39 5.37 1.85
N THR A 46 -3.07 6.40 1.34
CA THR A 46 -2.98 6.80 -0.09
C THR A 46 -1.54 7.09 -0.51
N PHE A 47 -0.78 7.83 0.31
CA PHE A 47 0.61 8.14 0.02
C PHE A 47 1.49 6.87 -0.11
N VAL A 48 1.30 5.90 0.79
CA VAL A 48 2.01 4.62 0.72
C VAL A 48 1.64 3.84 -0.54
N MET A 49 0.36 3.83 -0.90
CA MET A 49 -0.09 3.16 -2.14
C MET A 49 0.51 3.82 -3.38
N ASN A 50 0.64 5.16 -3.40
CA ASN A 50 1.34 5.87 -4.47
C ASN A 50 2.80 5.46 -4.57
N ILE A 51 3.51 5.32 -3.44
CA ILE A 51 4.89 4.81 -3.44
C ILE A 51 4.94 3.38 -3.99
N CYS A 52 4.00 2.50 -3.60
CA CYS A 52 3.93 1.15 -4.15
C CYS A 52 3.71 1.14 -5.67
N LEU A 53 2.95 2.10 -6.21
CA LEU A 53 2.73 2.26 -7.65
C LEU A 53 3.98 2.78 -8.36
N GLU A 54 4.67 3.79 -7.79
CA GLU A 54 5.93 4.32 -8.33
C GLU A 54 7.05 3.27 -8.36
N LEU A 55 7.05 2.36 -7.37
CA LEU A 55 7.99 1.25 -7.26
C LEU A 55 7.61 0.03 -8.08
N ASP A 56 6.44 0.03 -8.75
CA ASP A 56 5.91 -1.16 -9.39
C ASP A 56 5.86 -2.39 -8.44
N TYR A 57 5.66 -2.16 -7.15
CA TYR A 57 5.80 -3.16 -6.06
C TYR A 57 4.97 -4.43 -6.30
N PHE A 58 3.79 -4.27 -6.90
CA PHE A 58 2.87 -5.38 -7.16
C PHE A 58 3.16 -6.15 -8.46
N LYS A 59 4.07 -5.67 -9.35
CA LYS A 59 4.38 -6.37 -10.62
C LYS A 59 4.93 -7.77 -10.40
N SER A 60 5.63 -8.01 -9.28
CA SER A 60 6.15 -9.34 -8.92
C SER A 60 5.04 -10.41 -8.77
N THR A 61 3.80 -10.00 -8.49
CA THR A 61 2.65 -10.94 -8.39
C THR A 61 1.99 -11.26 -9.72
N ARG A 62 2.28 -10.51 -10.79
CA ARG A 62 1.61 -10.69 -12.10
C ARG A 62 2.26 -11.77 -12.97
N SER A 63 3.47 -12.20 -12.64
CA SER A 63 4.24 -13.14 -13.45
C SER A 63 3.85 -14.61 -13.28
N GLU A 64 2.91 -14.96 -12.39
CA GLU A 64 2.48 -16.36 -12.19
C GLU A 64 1.21 -16.74 -12.99
N GLY A 65 0.68 -15.83 -13.82
CA GLY A 65 -0.56 -16.06 -14.57
C GLY A 65 -0.43 -16.43 -16.05
N ALA A 66 0.79 -16.54 -16.60
CA ALA A 66 1.00 -16.83 -18.02
C ALA A 66 2.00 -17.97 -18.23
N THR A 67 1.58 -19.20 -17.98
CA THR A 67 2.20 -20.37 -18.61
C THR A 67 1.85 -20.38 -20.10
N THR A 68 2.69 -19.71 -20.90
CA THR A 68 3.05 -20.21 -22.23
C THR A 68 4.52 -20.59 -22.16
N GLU A 69 4.72 -21.90 -22.32
CA GLU A 69 5.86 -22.64 -22.87
C GLU A 69 7.11 -21.83 -23.29
N ASP A 70 8.26 -22.45 -22.98
CA ASP A 70 9.64 -22.09 -23.33
C ASP A 70 10.41 -21.12 -22.40
N GLY A 71 11.20 -21.75 -21.51
CA GLY A 71 12.66 -21.59 -21.55
C GLY A 71 13.30 -20.39 -20.84
N ILE A 72 13.94 -20.67 -19.69
CA ILE A 72 15.18 -20.06 -19.16
C ILE A 72 15.10 -18.52 -18.99
N GLU A 73 14.92 -17.94 -17.80
CA GLU A 73 15.84 -17.89 -16.66
C GLU A 73 15.03 -17.61 -15.38
N LYS A 74 14.95 -18.57 -14.46
CA LYS A 74 14.56 -18.27 -13.07
C LYS A 74 15.70 -17.48 -12.45
N MET A 75 15.67 -16.16 -12.60
CA MET A 75 16.39 -15.26 -11.71
C MET A 75 15.79 -15.47 -10.32
N ASP A 76 16.63 -15.79 -9.33
CA ASP A 76 16.27 -16.03 -7.93
C ASP A 76 15.51 -14.84 -7.34
N ILE A 77 14.21 -14.74 -7.60
CA ILE A 77 13.32 -13.90 -6.81
C ILE A 77 13.12 -14.65 -5.49
N ASP A 78 13.74 -14.12 -4.43
CA ASP A 78 13.65 -14.65 -3.07
C ASP A 78 12.18 -14.96 -2.73
N ILE A 79 11.88 -16.22 -2.43
CA ILE A 79 10.53 -16.73 -2.15
C ILE A 79 9.84 -15.87 -1.08
N ASN A 80 10.64 -15.33 -0.16
CA ASN A 80 10.24 -14.42 0.90
C ASN A 80 9.70 -13.06 0.40
N GLU A 81 10.24 -12.51 -0.69
CA GLU A 81 9.75 -11.24 -1.27
C GLU A 81 8.37 -11.44 -1.92
N THR A 82 8.17 -12.54 -2.65
CA THR A 82 6.87 -12.87 -3.27
C THR A 82 5.79 -13.10 -2.20
N GLU A 83 6.11 -13.81 -1.12
CA GLU A 83 5.20 -13.99 0.02
C GLU A 83 4.84 -12.66 0.70
N GLN A 84 5.82 -11.75 0.85
CA GLN A 84 5.58 -10.44 1.44
C GLN A 84 4.63 -9.59 0.58
N VAL A 85 4.81 -9.56 -0.75
CA VAL A 85 3.93 -8.81 -1.65
C VAL A 85 2.50 -9.36 -1.61
N VAL A 86 2.34 -10.69 -1.59
CA VAL A 86 1.02 -11.34 -1.42
C VAL A 86 0.39 -10.94 -0.08
N ALA A 87 1.16 -10.94 1.01
CA ALA A 87 0.67 -10.53 2.32
C ALA A 87 0.21 -9.06 2.34
N VAL A 88 0.96 -8.17 1.68
CA VAL A 88 0.57 -6.76 1.51
C VAL A 88 -0.72 -6.63 0.70
N CYS A 89 -0.87 -7.36 -0.41
CA CYS A 89 -2.10 -7.38 -1.20
C CYS A 89 -3.33 -7.78 -0.37
N VAL A 90 -3.20 -8.86 0.42
CA VAL A 90 -4.28 -9.33 1.30
C VAL A 90 -4.61 -8.27 2.36
N LEU A 91 -3.59 -7.67 2.96
CA LEU A 91 -3.72 -6.69 4.03
C LEU A 91 -4.42 -5.40 3.52
N VAL A 92 -4.00 -4.87 2.38
CA VAL A 92 -4.65 -3.73 1.71
C VAL A 92 -6.09 -4.06 1.34
N ARG A 93 -6.35 -5.23 0.74
CA ARG A 93 -7.71 -5.63 0.33
C ARG A 93 -8.66 -5.72 1.52
N ARG A 94 -8.21 -6.30 2.63
CA ARG A 94 -8.98 -6.35 3.88
C ARG A 94 -9.25 -4.96 4.42
N PHE A 95 -8.24 -4.10 4.42
CA PHE A 95 -8.37 -2.73 4.88
C PHE A 95 -9.36 -1.93 4.02
N ALA A 96 -9.26 -1.99 2.68
CA ALA A 96 -10.19 -1.33 1.78
C ALA A 96 -11.64 -1.76 2.03
N HIS A 97 -11.89 -3.06 2.24
CA HIS A 97 -13.22 -3.55 2.60
C HIS A 97 -13.72 -3.02 3.95
N GLU A 98 -12.84 -2.95 4.95
CA GLU A 98 -13.14 -2.37 6.26
C GLU A 98 -13.49 -0.88 6.13
N VAL A 99 -12.72 -0.11 5.36
CA VAL A 99 -12.98 1.31 5.10
C VAL A 99 -14.32 1.49 4.39
N LEU A 100 -14.59 0.75 3.31
CA LEU A 100 -15.86 0.77 2.58
C LEU A 100 -17.06 0.50 3.49
N SER A 101 -16.93 -0.44 4.43
CA SER A 101 -18.01 -0.76 5.37
C SER A 101 -18.34 0.41 6.32
N ARG A 102 -17.33 1.23 6.66
CA ARG A 102 -17.42 2.36 7.59
C ARG A 102 -17.74 3.70 6.91
N GLN A 103 -17.47 3.82 5.61
CA GLN A 103 -17.63 5.06 4.85
C GLN A 103 -19.02 5.69 4.94
N LYS A 104 -20.08 4.90 5.17
CA LYS A 104 -21.45 5.39 5.35
C LYS A 104 -21.61 6.38 6.51
N GLN A 105 -20.67 6.37 7.46
CA GLN A 105 -20.69 7.23 8.65
C GLN A 105 -19.75 8.43 8.52
N TYR A 106 -18.92 8.49 7.47
CA TYR A 106 -17.91 9.53 7.28
C TYR A 106 -18.49 10.73 6.52
N ARG A 107 -17.98 11.93 6.80
CA ARG A 107 -18.41 13.19 6.16
C ARG A 107 -17.22 14.03 5.73
N ASP A 108 -17.49 14.95 4.79
CA ASP A 108 -16.58 16.01 4.35
C ASP A 108 -15.16 15.50 4.01
N ASP A 109 -14.14 16.08 4.63
CA ASP A 109 -12.73 15.80 4.39
C ASP A 109 -12.31 14.34 4.65
N LEU A 110 -12.95 13.70 5.63
CA LEU A 110 -12.69 12.31 5.97
C LEU A 110 -13.18 11.38 4.85
N LEU A 111 -14.36 11.66 4.30
CA LEU A 111 -14.92 10.88 3.21
C LEU A 111 -14.05 10.98 1.95
N VAL A 112 -13.62 12.20 1.59
CA VAL A 112 -12.71 12.43 0.45
C VAL A 112 -11.41 11.64 0.63
N SER A 113 -10.80 11.71 1.81
CA SER A 113 -9.55 11.00 2.11
C SER A 113 -9.72 9.48 2.03
N CYS A 114 -10.86 8.93 2.46
CA CYS A 114 -11.15 7.49 2.35
C CYS A 114 -11.41 7.05 0.91
N LEU A 115 -12.03 7.90 0.09
CA LEU A 115 -12.28 7.60 -1.33
C LEU A 115 -11.01 7.69 -2.17
N GLN A 116 -10.07 8.59 -1.83
CA GLN A 116 -8.77 8.66 -2.49
C GLN A 116 -7.87 7.46 -2.20
N PHE A 117 -8.09 6.76 -1.09
CA PHE A 117 -7.33 5.57 -0.74
C PHE A 117 -7.78 4.31 -1.51
N ILE A 118 -9.06 4.21 -1.83
CA ILE A 118 -9.67 3.03 -2.47
C ILE A 118 -9.45 3.07 -3.98
#